data_AF-A9XGY4-F1
#
_entry.id   AF-A9XGY4-F1
#
_cell.length_a   1.000
_cell.length_b   1.000
_cell.length_c   1.000
_cell.angle_alpha   90.00
_cell.angle_beta   90.00
_cell.angle_gamma   90.00
#
_symmetry.space_group_name_H-M   'P 1'
#
loop_
_entity.id
_entity.type
_entity.pdbx_description
1 polymer ?
#
loop_
_entity_poly.entity_id
_entity_poly.type
_entity_poly.pdbx_seq_one_letter_code
_entity_poly.pdbx_strand_id
1 'polypeptide(L)'
;FDSYMIPQNELNLHNIRLLEVDNRTTLPMNTLTRILITSEDVIHSWTIPSIGVKADATPGRLNQATFWFNRPGVFYGQCSEICGANHSFMPIVVESTSTNDFLNW
;
A
#
# COMPACT_ATOMS: atom_id res chain seq x y z
N PHE A 1 -3.54 -6.86 -9.33
CA PHE A 1 -4.82 -6.16 -9.21
C PHE A 1 -4.52 -4.70 -9.04
N ASP A 2 -5.46 -3.83 -9.39
CA ASP A 2 -5.33 -2.40 -9.18
C ASP A 2 -5.98 -2.02 -7.84
N SER A 3 -5.43 -1.01 -7.18
CA SER A 3 -5.89 -0.54 -5.88
C SER A 3 -6.16 0.96 -5.98
N TYR A 4 -7.43 1.32 -6.08
CA TYR A 4 -7.89 2.70 -6.22
C TYR A 4 -8.50 3.20 -4.92
N MET A 5 -8.33 4.50 -4.65
CA MET A 5 -8.97 5.16 -3.52
C MET A 5 -10.49 5.08 -3.65
N ILE A 6 -11.19 4.70 -2.58
CA ILE A 6 -12.65 4.70 -2.56
C ILE A 6 -13.15 6.17 -2.60
N PRO A 7 -14.00 6.55 -3.57
CA PRO A 7 -14.60 7.87 -3.63
C PRO A 7 -15.42 8.22 -2.39
N GLN A 8 -15.45 9.50 -2.00
CA GLN A 8 -16.10 9.93 -0.75
C GLN A 8 -17.61 9.59 -0.69
N ASN A 9 -18.29 9.59 -1.82
CA ASN A 9 -19.70 9.20 -1.97
C ASN A 9 -19.95 7.70 -1.78
N GLU A 10 -18.90 6.87 -1.83
CA GLU A 10 -18.96 5.41 -1.69
C GLU A 10 -18.37 4.92 -0.36
N LEU A 11 -17.83 5.82 0.47
CA LEU A 11 -17.28 5.47 1.77
C LEU A 11 -18.38 5.07 2.76
N ASN A 12 -18.15 3.98 3.50
CA ASN A 12 -18.98 3.64 4.64
C ASN A 12 -18.69 4.59 5.82
N LEU A 13 -19.63 4.69 6.77
CA LEU A 13 -19.55 5.58 7.93
C LEU A 13 -18.24 5.48 8.75
N HIS A 14 -17.58 4.32 8.73
CA HIS A 14 -16.41 4.03 9.57
C HIS A 14 -15.09 4.02 8.77
N ASN A 15 -15.18 4.30 7.47
CA ASN A 15 -14.03 4.33 6.59
C ASN A 15 -13.25 5.64 6.72
N ILE A 16 -11.94 5.56 6.54
CA ILE A 16 -11.06 6.71 6.66
C ILE A 16 -10.97 7.44 5.32
N ARG A 17 -11.43 8.70 5.30
CA ARG A 17 -11.40 9.56 4.11
C ARG A 17 -9.97 9.66 3.56
N LEU A 18 -9.84 9.48 2.24
CA LEU A 18 -8.58 9.51 1.47
C LEU A 18 -7.59 8.38 1.72
N LEU A 19 -7.89 7.42 2.61
CA LEU A 19 -6.97 6.34 2.96
C LEU A 19 -7.48 4.96 2.58
N GLU A 20 -8.79 4.78 2.42
CA GLU A 20 -9.35 3.49 2.00
C GLU A 20 -9.18 3.25 0.51
N VAL A 21 -9.01 1.97 0.17
CA VAL A 21 -8.91 1.47 -1.21
C VAL A 21 -9.92 0.35 -1.45
N ASP A 22 -10.29 0.16 -2.71
CA ASP A 22 -11.17 -0.93 -3.15
C ASP A 22 -10.55 -2.32 -2.94
N ASN A 23 -9.26 -2.47 -3.21
CA ASN A 23 -8.52 -3.73 -3.10
C ASN A 23 -7.28 -3.55 -2.23
N ARG A 24 -7.32 -4.08 -1.00
CA ARG A 24 -6.17 -4.06 -0.09
C ARG A 24 -5.16 -5.13 -0.50
N THR A 25 -3.88 -4.85 -0.30
CA THR A 25 -2.83 -5.86 -0.48
C THR A 25 -2.74 -6.71 0.77
N THR A 26 -3.16 -7.97 0.70
CA THR A 26 -3.09 -8.90 1.83
C THR A 26 -1.72 -9.56 1.89
N LEU A 27 -1.10 -9.59 3.09
CA LEU A 27 0.20 -10.22 3.34
C LEU A 27 0.18 -11.04 4.64
N PRO A 28 0.92 -12.16 4.71
CA PRO A 28 1.00 -12.94 5.94
C PRO A 28 1.85 -12.23 6.99
N MET A 29 1.35 -12.18 8.22
CA MET A 29 2.11 -11.69 9.37
C MET A 29 3.30 -12.60 9.69
N ASN A 30 4.28 -12.08 10.43
CA ASN A 30 5.50 -12.77 10.87
C ASN A 30 6.32 -13.43 9.75
N THR A 31 6.15 -12.97 8.51
CA THR A 31 6.86 -13.47 7.34
C THR A 31 7.68 -12.33 6.74
N LEU A 32 8.98 -12.56 6.57
CA LEU A 32 9.87 -11.60 5.92
C LEU A 32 9.46 -11.46 4.45
N THR A 33 8.91 -10.30 4.11
CA THR A 33 8.40 -10.00 2.77
C THR A 33 9.36 -9.06 2.06
N ARG A 34 9.74 -9.43 0.84
CA ARG A 34 10.49 -8.57 -0.09
C ARG A 34 9.51 -7.99 -1.10
N ILE A 35 9.48 -6.66 -1.21
CA ILE A 35 8.74 -5.98 -2.28
C ILE A 35 9.70 -5.42 -3.31
N LEU A 36 9.25 -5.43 -4.56
CA LEU A 36 9.91 -4.79 -5.69
C LEU A 36 9.03 -3.62 -6.14
N ILE A 37 9.60 -2.43 -6.21
CA ILE A 37 8.89 -1.18 -6.46
C ILE A 37 9.45 -0.54 -7.73
N THR A 38 8.57 -0.22 -8.67
CA THR A 38 8.87 0.52 -9.90
C THR A 38 7.64 1.32 -10.33
N SER A 39 7.77 2.14 -11.37
CA SER A 39 6.68 2.92 -11.93
C SER A 39 6.60 2.73 -13.45
N GLU A 40 5.41 2.88 -14.00
CA GLU A 40 5.15 2.80 -15.45
C GLU A 40 5.03 4.18 -16.12
N ASP A 41 4.90 5.26 -15.34
CA ASP A 41 4.68 6.63 -15.85
C ASP A 41 5.70 7.65 -15.32
N VAL A 42 5.45 8.25 -14.16
CA VAL A 42 6.27 9.26 -13.49
C VAL A 42 6.83 8.70 -12.19
N ILE A 43 7.59 9.50 -11.44
CA ILE A 43 8.09 9.04 -10.15
C ILE A 43 6.93 9.07 -9.13
N HIS A 44 6.76 7.97 -8.41
CA HIS A 44 5.94 7.88 -7.20
C HIS A 44 6.81 7.43 -6.03
N SER A 45 6.24 7.29 -4.84
CA SER A 45 6.96 6.70 -3.71
C SER A 45 6.04 5.83 -2.87
N TRP A 46 6.39 4.56 -2.73
CA TRP A 46 5.62 3.59 -1.97
C TRP A 46 6.01 3.68 -0.50
N THR A 47 5.07 4.10 0.35
CA THR A 47 5.33 4.41 1.76
C THR A 47 4.26 3.83 2.67
N ILE A 48 4.68 3.14 3.71
CA ILE A 48 3.84 2.78 4.86
C ILE A 48 4.60 3.20 6.14
N PRO A 49 4.25 4.34 6.75
CA PRO A 49 5.02 4.91 7.86
C PRO A 49 5.09 4.01 9.09
N SER A 50 4.02 3.28 9.40
CA SER A 50 3.92 2.42 10.59
C SER A 50 4.87 1.22 10.59
N ILE A 51 5.40 0.84 9.42
CA ILE A 51 6.45 -0.19 9.29
C ILE A 51 7.80 0.40 8.88
N GLY A 52 7.91 1.73 8.81
CA GLY A 52 9.16 2.41 8.47
C GLY A 52 9.64 2.19 7.04
N VAL A 53 8.74 1.84 6.11
CA VAL A 53 9.11 1.62 4.70
C VAL A 53 8.72 2.83 3.88
N LYS A 54 9.70 3.38 3.17
CA LYS A 54 9.53 4.36 2.08
C LYS A 54 10.55 4.02 1.00
N ALA A 55 10.11 3.83 -0.23
CA ALA A 55 11.01 3.67 -1.37
C ALA A 55 10.36 4.17 -2.65
N ASP A 56 11.15 4.89 -3.45
CA ASP A 56 10.66 5.52 -4.66
C ASP A 56 10.37 4.49 -5.76
N ALA A 57 9.31 4.73 -6.50
CA ALA A 57 8.93 4.02 -7.70
C ALA A 57 9.39 4.85 -8.90
N THR A 58 10.55 4.52 -9.46
CA THR A 58 11.16 5.26 -10.58
C THR A 58 11.01 4.47 -11.88
N PRO A 59 10.50 5.09 -12.97
CA PRO A 59 10.42 4.43 -14.26
C PRO A 59 11.77 3.89 -14.74
N GLY A 60 11.80 2.64 -15.21
CA GLY A 60 13.04 1.98 -15.68
C GLY A 60 13.99 1.51 -14.57
N ARG A 61 13.62 1.64 -13.29
CA ARG A 61 14.39 1.14 -12.15
C ARG A 61 13.51 0.31 -11.22
N LEU A 62 14.05 -0.81 -10.75
CA LEU A 62 13.38 -1.71 -9.81
C LEU A 62 14.07 -1.62 -8.45
N ASN A 63 13.45 -0.91 -7.52
CA ASN A 63 13.89 -0.80 -6.13
C ASN A 63 13.40 -1.97 -5.31
N GLN A 64 14.14 -2.35 -4.27
CA GLN A 64 13.77 -3.43 -3.36
C GLN A 64 13.71 -2.91 -1.92
N ALA A 65 12.67 -3.31 -1.19
CA ALA A 65 12.60 -3.13 0.26
C ALA A 65 12.17 -4.45 0.93
N THR A 66 12.56 -4.63 2.19
CA THR A 66 12.22 -5.81 2.98
C THR A 66 11.59 -5.38 4.29
N PHE A 67 10.46 -5.98 4.66
CA PHE A 67 9.76 -5.73 5.92
C PHE A 67 8.99 -6.98 6.36
N TRP A 68 8.45 -6.94 7.57
CA TRP A 68 7.45 -7.89 8.05
C TRP A 68 6.42 -7.15 8.89
N PHE A 69 5.26 -7.76 9.08
CA PHE A 69 4.29 -7.31 10.08
C PHE A 69 4.38 -8.19 11.32
N ASN A 70 4.49 -7.58 12.50
CA ASN A 70 4.57 -8.30 13.78
C ASN A 70 3.21 -8.52 14.45
N ARG A 71 2.13 -8.02 13.85
CA ARG A 71 0.75 -8.12 14.34
C ARG A 71 -0.22 -8.15 13.17
N PRO A 72 -1.41 -8.76 13.34
CA PRO A 72 -2.47 -8.62 12.37
C PRO A 72 -3.02 -7.19 12.37
N GLY A 73 -3.65 -6.80 11.26
CA GLY A 73 -4.34 -5.51 11.13
C GLY A 73 -4.10 -4.81 9.80
N VAL A 74 -4.67 -3.62 9.68
CA VAL A 74 -4.63 -2.81 8.46
C VAL A 74 -3.62 -1.67 8.63
N PHE A 75 -2.71 -1.54 7.68
CA PHE A 75 -1.64 -0.56 7.67
C PHE A 75 -1.80 0.38 6.49
N TYR A 76 -1.83 1.68 6.78
CA TYR A 76 -2.10 2.73 5.80
C TYR A 76 -0.82 3.45 5.40
N GLY A 77 -0.81 3.89 4.15
CA GLY A 77 0.26 4.62 3.51
C GLY A 77 -0.29 5.57 2.45
N GLN A 78 0.56 6.47 1.97
CA GLN A 78 0.25 7.38 0.88
C GLN A 78 1.48 7.58 -0.01
N CYS A 79 1.26 7.92 -1.27
CA CYS A 79 2.32 8.35 -2.16
C CYS A 79 3.12 9.50 -1.54
N SER A 80 4.45 9.35 -1.48
CA SER A 80 5.35 10.32 -0.82
C SER A 80 6.29 11.05 -1.78
N GLU A 81 5.93 11.11 -3.06
CA GLU A 81 6.65 11.84 -4.12
C GLU A 81 5.63 12.49 -5.08
N ILE A 82 5.85 13.75 -5.46
CA ILE A 82 4.87 14.51 -6.25
C ILE A 82 4.69 13.91 -7.65
N CYS A 83 3.47 13.48 -7.96
CA CYS A 83 3.18 12.71 -9.18
C CYS A 83 2.02 13.26 -10.04
N GLY A 84 1.59 14.51 -9.78
CA GLY A 84 0.57 15.21 -10.58
C GLY A 84 -0.72 15.52 -9.81
N ALA A 85 -1.82 15.73 -10.53
CA ALA A 85 -3.06 16.27 -9.97
C ALA A 85 -3.67 15.40 -8.85
N ASN A 86 -3.56 14.08 -8.98
CA ASN A 86 -4.14 13.13 -8.03
C ASN A 86 -3.14 12.60 -7.01
N HIS A 87 -2.01 13.30 -6.81
CA HIS A 87 -0.95 12.87 -5.89
C HIS A 87 -1.45 12.55 -4.47
N SER A 88 -2.40 13.34 -3.95
CA SER A 88 -2.98 13.11 -2.62
C SER A 88 -4.05 12.01 -2.55
N PHE A 89 -4.41 11.41 -3.68
CA PHE A 89 -5.57 10.52 -3.84
C PHE A 89 -5.18 9.09 -4.29
N MET A 90 -3.95 8.69 -3.99
CA MET A 90 -3.44 7.33 -4.24
C MET A 90 -2.86 6.72 -2.95
N PRO A 91 -3.74 6.34 -2.00
CA PRO A 91 -3.32 5.70 -0.77
C PRO A 91 -2.86 4.25 -1.00
N ILE A 92 -2.13 3.74 -0.04
CA ILE A 92 -1.63 2.36 0.01
C ILE A 92 -2.24 1.71 1.24
N VAL A 93 -2.86 0.55 1.08
CA VAL A 93 -3.41 -0.21 2.21
C VAL A 93 -2.92 -1.65 2.15
N VAL A 94 -2.29 -2.07 3.23
CA VAL A 94 -1.82 -3.44 3.41
C VAL A 94 -2.54 -4.08 4.59
N GLU A 95 -3.11 -5.25 4.37
CA GLU A 95 -3.73 -6.07 5.42
C GLU A 95 -2.77 -7.18 5.82
N SER A 96 -2.34 -7.16 7.09
CA SER A 96 -1.56 -8.22 7.72
C SER A 96 -2.51 -9.23 8.33
N THR A 97 -2.47 -10.47 7.83
CA THR A 97 -3.36 -11.56 8.26
C THR A 97 -2.57 -12.83 8.60
N SER A 98 -3.26 -13.88 9.07
CA SER A 98 -2.62 -15.18 9.31
C SER A 98 -2.17 -15.83 8.00
N THR A 99 -1.16 -16.71 8.06
CA THR A 99 -0.70 -17.44 6.86
C THR A 99 -1.83 -18.26 6.23
N ASN A 100 -2.72 -18.84 7.05
CA ASN A 100 -3.84 -19.63 6.53
C ASN A 100 -4.85 -18.75 5.80
N ASP A 101 -5.19 -17.58 6.33
CA ASP A 101 -6.12 -16.66 5.68
C ASP A 101 -5.51 -16.10 4.38
N PHE A 102 -4.21 -15.79 4.38
CA PHE A 102 -3.49 -15.37 3.18
C PHE A 102 -3.49 -16.45 2.09
N LEU A 103 -3.38 -17.73 2.44
CA LEU A 103 -3.44 -18.83 1.46
C LEU A 103 -4.83 -19.08 0.90
N ASN A 104 -5.88 -18.66 1.61
CA ASN A 104 -7.28 -18.81 1.19
C ASN A 104 -7.85 -17.57 0.49
N TRP A 105 -7.12 -16.45 0.53
CA TRP A 105 -7.43 -15.20 -0.17
C TRP A 105 -7.01 -15.30 -1.64
#